data_AF-A0AA50HP23-F1
#
_entry.id   AF-A0AA50HP23-F1
#
_cell.length_a   1.000
_cell.length_b   1.000
_cell.length_c   1.000
_cell.angle_alpha   90.00
_cell.angle_beta   90.00
_cell.angle_gamma   90.00
#
_symmetry.space_group_name_H-M   'P 1'
#
loop_
_entity.id
_entity.type
_entity.pdbx_description
1 polymer ?
#
loop_
_entity_poly.entity_id
_entity_poly.type
_entity_poly.pdbx_seq_one_letter_code
_entity_poly.pdbx_strand_id
1 'polypeptide(L)'
;MSNFLSPAAAYLNRRNELLAERSVVQSPAVIQTINKALLASEIAMATFHDLEALKTLQQRKARLIEWHEPESLQELQSFELASNKLAFADETDEQVYLHYHQEFTRLAASFSWQHASLEMVQNDLFSTTFNLWLETLEELFSTPGRKQLFIRIEKILAFSIGKIPLLGDAIDVYRMLASVMTSCQEKARSSDDYFQTLESYTEAANLCSKAILIFCFTTEAILRGRELPGEALLSEKIKGHYSSVIDGTHPYF
;
A
#
# COMPACT_ATOMS: atom_id res chain seq x y z
N MET A 1 20.47 13.23 9.45
CA MET A 1 20.44 11.81 9.84
C MET A 1 19.11 11.58 10.52
N SER A 2 18.18 10.88 9.86
CA SER A 2 16.86 10.64 10.43
C SER A 2 16.94 9.47 11.40
N ASN A 3 16.46 9.68 12.64
CA ASN A 3 16.25 8.61 13.62
C ASN A 3 14.95 7.86 13.25
N PHE A 4 14.90 7.26 12.06
CA PHE A 4 13.78 6.39 11.71
C PHE A 4 13.93 5.05 12.45
N LEU A 5 12.89 4.65 13.17
CA LEU A 5 12.77 3.31 13.74
C LEU A 5 12.30 2.38 12.61
N SER A 6 12.74 1.12 12.60
CA SER A 6 12.06 0.15 11.73
C SER A 6 10.57 0.07 12.12
N PRO A 7 9.63 -0.20 11.18
CA PRO A 7 8.22 -0.36 11.50
C PRO A 7 7.98 -1.32 12.66
N ALA A 8 8.77 -2.40 12.75
CA ALA A 8 8.74 -3.35 13.85
C ALA A 8 9.06 -2.71 15.23
N ALA A 9 10.10 -1.88 15.30
CA ALA A 9 10.48 -1.20 16.54
C ALA A 9 9.44 -0.13 16.94
N ALA A 10 8.94 0.63 15.98
CA ALA A 10 7.87 1.60 16.20
C ALA A 10 6.59 0.92 16.70
N TYR A 11 6.20 -0.20 16.08
CA TYR A 11 5.08 -1.04 16.51
C TYR A 11 5.25 -1.52 17.96
N LEU A 12 6.42 -2.05 18.34
CA LEU A 12 6.65 -2.54 19.70
C LEU A 12 6.48 -1.44 20.75
N ASN A 13 6.98 -0.23 20.48
CA ASN A 13 6.78 0.92 21.35
C ASN A 13 5.28 1.24 21.48
N ARG A 14 4.58 1.37 20.35
CA ARG A 14 3.15 1.71 20.33
C ARG A 14 2.30 0.65 21.01
N ARG A 15 2.61 -0.63 20.82
CA ARG A 15 1.95 -1.75 21.48
C ARG A 15 2.13 -1.70 22.98
N ASN A 16 3.36 -1.44 23.45
CA ASN A 16 3.63 -1.34 24.88
C ASN A 16 2.91 -0.14 25.52
N GLU A 17 2.83 1.00 24.83
CA GLU A 17 2.02 2.15 25.27
C GLU A 17 0.54 1.77 25.43
N LEU A 18 -0.06 1.14 24.41
CA LEU A 18 -1.45 0.72 24.44
C LEU A 18 -1.72 -0.33 25.54
N LEU A 19 -0.79 -1.27 25.76
CA LEU A 19 -0.89 -2.24 26.86
C LEU A 19 -0.79 -1.58 28.23
N ALA A 20 0.08 -0.58 28.37
CA ALA A 20 0.20 0.20 29.60
C ALA A 20 -1.08 1.02 29.87
N GLU A 21 -1.60 1.73 28.87
CA GLU A 21 -2.89 2.43 28.95
C GLU A 21 -4.02 1.47 29.32
N ARG A 22 -4.06 0.30 28.67
CA ARG A 22 -5.05 -0.75 28.96
C ARG A 22 -5.00 -1.22 30.41
N SER A 23 -3.82 -1.28 31.03
CA SER A 23 -3.62 -1.82 32.37
C SER A 23 -4.18 -0.93 33.48
N VAL A 24 -4.37 0.36 33.21
CA VAL A 24 -4.78 1.36 34.22
C VAL A 24 -6.25 1.78 34.08
N VAL A 25 -6.91 1.51 32.96
CA VAL A 25 -8.32 1.87 32.73
C VAL A 25 -9.29 0.79 33.22
N GLN A 26 -10.42 1.23 33.80
CA GLN A 26 -11.49 0.34 34.29
C GLN A 26 -12.79 0.44 33.48
N SER A 27 -12.94 1.48 32.67
CA SER A 27 -14.15 1.68 31.85
C SER A 27 -14.21 0.64 30.72
N PRO A 28 -15.30 -0.15 30.62
CA PRO A 28 -15.45 -1.14 29.54
C PRO A 28 -15.37 -0.53 28.14
N ALA A 29 -15.93 0.67 27.95
CA ALA A 29 -15.90 1.37 26.67
C ALA A 29 -14.46 1.76 26.27
N VAL A 30 -13.68 2.29 27.21
CA VAL A 30 -12.29 2.67 26.97
C VAL A 30 -11.42 1.44 26.72
N ILE A 31 -11.60 0.37 27.49
CA ILE A 31 -10.93 -0.92 27.27
C ILE A 31 -11.22 -1.44 25.86
N GLN A 32 -12.47 -1.37 25.41
CA GLN A 32 -12.84 -1.82 24.07
C GLN A 32 -12.15 -1.00 22.97
N THR A 33 -12.09 0.32 23.10
CA THR A 33 -11.36 1.19 22.16
C THR A 33 -9.88 0.85 22.12
N ILE A 34 -9.22 0.66 23.27
CA ILE A 34 -7.79 0.28 23.32
C ILE A 34 -7.56 -1.10 22.70
N ASN A 35 -8.44 -2.08 22.97
CA ASN A 35 -8.33 -3.41 22.36
C ASN A 35 -8.50 -3.37 20.83
N LYS A 36 -9.38 -2.51 20.31
CA LYS A 36 -9.53 -2.29 18.87
C LYS A 36 -8.26 -1.67 18.27
N ALA A 37 -7.66 -0.69 18.97
CA ALA A 37 -6.39 -0.12 18.56
C ALA A 37 -5.27 -1.17 18.55
N LEU A 38 -5.15 -1.98 19.60
CA LEU A 38 -4.20 -3.09 19.67
C LEU A 38 -4.39 -4.06 18.50
N LEU A 39 -5.61 -4.54 18.26
CA LEU A 39 -5.88 -5.46 17.14
C LEU A 39 -5.53 -4.83 15.78
N ALA A 40 -5.83 -3.55 15.57
CA ALA A 40 -5.45 -2.85 14.35
C ALA A 40 -3.92 -2.74 14.20
N SER A 41 -3.18 -2.56 15.30
CA SER A 41 -1.71 -2.63 15.31
C SER A 41 -1.20 -4.01 14.92
N GLU A 42 -1.81 -5.09 15.44
CA GLU A 42 -1.45 -6.46 15.12
C GLU A 42 -1.68 -6.78 13.63
N ILE A 43 -2.81 -6.33 13.07
CA ILE A 43 -3.10 -6.46 11.63
C ILE A 43 -2.07 -5.68 10.80
N ALA A 44 -1.76 -4.44 11.18
CA ALA A 44 -0.76 -3.62 10.48
C ALA A 44 0.63 -4.26 10.52
N MET A 45 1.02 -4.88 11.64
CA MET A 45 2.29 -5.57 11.78
C MET A 45 2.35 -6.89 10.98
N ALA A 46 1.26 -7.66 10.96
CA ALA A 46 1.14 -8.83 10.09
C ALA A 46 1.19 -8.43 8.60
N THR A 47 0.57 -7.31 8.24
CA THR A 47 0.61 -6.74 6.89
C THR A 47 2.05 -6.33 6.51
N PHE A 48 2.81 -5.75 7.44
CA PHE A 48 4.23 -5.47 7.25
C PHE A 48 5.05 -6.73 6.97
N HIS A 49 4.79 -7.82 7.71
CA HIS A 49 5.45 -9.10 7.46
C HIS A 49 5.16 -9.64 6.04
N ASP A 50 3.91 -9.56 5.57
CA ASP A 50 3.56 -9.95 4.19
C ASP A 50 4.26 -9.08 3.14
N LEU A 51 4.38 -7.79 3.41
CA LEU A 51 5.12 -6.85 2.57
C LEU A 51 6.62 -7.21 2.48
N GLU A 52 7.25 -7.60 3.59
CA GLU A 52 8.64 -8.07 3.61
C GLU A 52 8.83 -9.41 2.87
N ALA A 53 7.90 -10.35 3.05
CA ALA A 53 7.91 -11.62 2.33
C ALA A 53 7.82 -11.41 0.81
N LEU A 54 6.98 -10.47 0.39
CA LEU A 54 6.83 -10.07 -1.01
C LEU A 54 8.10 -9.43 -1.57
N LYS A 55 8.79 -8.57 -0.82
CA LYS A 55 10.10 -8.02 -1.22
C LYS A 55 11.10 -9.13 -1.49
N THR A 56 11.13 -10.16 -0.65
CA THR A 56 12.02 -11.32 -0.87
C THR A 56 11.69 -12.05 -2.18
N LEU A 57 10.40 -12.22 -2.49
CA LEU A 57 9.95 -12.81 -3.76
C LEU A 57 10.37 -11.93 -4.95
N GLN A 58 10.17 -10.62 -4.86
CA GLN A 58 10.52 -9.68 -5.91
C GLN A 58 12.04 -9.67 -6.16
N GLN A 59 12.86 -9.61 -5.12
CA GLN A 59 14.32 -9.64 -5.26
C GLN A 59 14.81 -10.90 -5.98
N ARG A 60 14.19 -12.06 -5.72
CA ARG A 60 14.52 -13.31 -6.42
C ARG A 60 14.19 -13.24 -7.91
N LYS A 61 13.09 -12.55 -8.28
CA LYS A 61 12.69 -12.34 -9.68
C LYS A 61 13.55 -11.29 -10.37
N ALA A 62 13.85 -10.19 -9.68
CA ALA A 62 14.64 -9.07 -10.20
C ALA A 62 16.11 -9.45 -10.48
N ARG A 63 16.68 -10.41 -9.76
CA ARG A 63 18.06 -10.92 -9.99
C ARG A 63 18.31 -11.41 -11.42
N LEU A 64 17.26 -11.76 -12.16
CA LEU A 64 17.35 -12.27 -13.53
C LEU A 64 17.33 -11.17 -14.59
N ILE A 65 17.20 -9.91 -14.17
CA ILE A 65 17.12 -8.75 -15.04
C ILE A 65 18.48 -8.02 -14.94
N GLU A 66 19.04 -7.57 -16.06
CA GLU A 66 20.28 -6.80 -16.09
C GLU A 66 19.95 -5.30 -16.02
N TRP A 67 20.16 -4.66 -14.86
CA TRP A 67 19.65 -3.30 -14.56
C TRP A 67 20.65 -2.15 -14.81
N HIS A 68 21.90 -2.46 -15.11
CA HIS A 68 23.01 -1.50 -14.95
C HIS A 68 23.59 -1.00 -16.28
N GLU A 69 22.98 -1.34 -17.41
CA GLU A 69 23.39 -0.78 -18.70
C GLU A 69 22.88 0.67 -18.83
N PRO A 70 23.74 1.64 -19.14
CA PRO A 70 23.34 3.04 -19.34
C PRO A 70 22.19 3.21 -20.33
N GLU A 71 22.17 2.39 -21.38
CA GLU A 71 21.14 2.38 -22.43
C GLU A 71 19.77 2.00 -21.86
N SER A 72 19.70 0.97 -21.01
CA SER A 72 18.46 0.57 -20.34
C SER A 72 17.92 1.69 -19.45
N LEU A 73 18.79 2.36 -18.69
CA LEU A 73 18.39 3.48 -17.82
C LEU A 73 17.83 4.65 -18.64
N GLN A 74 18.46 4.97 -19.77
CA GLN A 74 17.99 6.02 -20.67
C GLN A 74 16.63 5.68 -21.30
N GLU A 75 16.41 4.43 -21.70
CA GLU A 75 15.12 3.97 -22.21
C GLU A 75 14.03 4.04 -21.14
N LEU A 76 14.30 3.58 -19.91
CA LEU A 76 13.36 3.65 -18.79
C LEU A 76 12.96 5.10 -18.49
N GLN A 77 13.93 6.01 -18.42
CA GLN A 77 13.65 7.43 -18.21
C GLN A 77 12.81 8.02 -19.35
N SER A 78 13.09 7.63 -20.59
CA SER A 78 12.34 8.09 -21.77
C SER A 78 10.90 7.60 -21.74
N PHE A 79 10.68 6.34 -21.36
CA PHE A 79 9.35 5.77 -21.17
C PHE A 79 8.60 6.46 -20.03
N GLU A 80 9.25 6.69 -18.89
CA GLU A 80 8.65 7.39 -17.76
C GLU A 80 8.20 8.80 -18.16
N LEU A 81 9.07 9.57 -18.82
CA LEU A 81 8.74 10.90 -19.33
C LEU A 81 7.58 10.89 -20.33
N ALA A 82 7.48 9.87 -21.18
CA ALA A 82 6.35 9.71 -22.08
C ALA A 82 5.05 9.36 -21.33
N SER A 83 5.14 8.46 -20.35
CA SER A 83 3.99 8.04 -19.53
C SER A 83 3.43 9.19 -18.70
N ASN A 84 4.30 10.06 -18.16
CA ASN A 84 3.91 11.20 -17.34
C ASN A 84 3.24 12.33 -18.16
N LYS A 85 3.29 12.28 -19.49
CA LYS A 85 2.53 13.20 -20.38
C LYS A 85 1.09 12.77 -20.59
N LEU A 86 0.76 11.51 -20.27
CA LEU A 86 -0.61 11.02 -20.35
C LEU A 86 -1.42 11.71 -19.25
N ALA A 87 -2.55 12.31 -19.63
CA ALA A 87 -3.40 13.02 -18.69
C ALA A 87 -4.16 12.01 -17.83
N PHE A 88 -3.96 12.08 -16.52
CA PHE A 88 -4.78 11.41 -15.53
C PHE A 88 -5.26 12.46 -14.53
N ALA A 89 -6.41 13.05 -14.84
CA ALA A 89 -6.87 14.29 -14.20
C ALA A 89 -7.70 14.07 -12.93
N ASP A 90 -8.26 12.88 -12.77
CA ASP A 90 -9.08 12.51 -11.60
C ASP A 90 -8.92 11.01 -11.33
N GLU A 91 -8.31 10.68 -10.19
CA GLU A 91 -8.04 9.30 -9.78
C GLU A 91 -9.29 8.57 -9.25
N THR A 92 -10.38 9.29 -9.01
CA THR A 92 -11.66 8.73 -8.52
C THR A 92 -12.68 8.47 -9.63
N ASP A 93 -12.47 9.00 -10.83
CA ASP A 93 -13.36 8.81 -11.98
C ASP A 93 -12.93 7.58 -12.82
N GLU A 94 -13.77 6.54 -12.81
CA GLU A 94 -13.51 5.29 -13.53
C GLU A 94 -13.40 5.51 -15.05
N GLN A 95 -14.17 6.44 -15.64
CA GLN A 95 -14.09 6.70 -17.08
C GLN A 95 -12.78 7.40 -17.45
N VAL A 96 -12.32 8.34 -16.61
CA VAL A 96 -11.01 8.97 -16.76
C VAL A 96 -9.91 7.92 -16.64
N TYR A 97 -10.02 6.99 -15.68
CA TYR A 97 -9.08 5.89 -15.54
C TYR A 97 -9.08 4.95 -16.76
N LEU A 98 -10.24 4.55 -17.27
CA LEU A 98 -10.34 3.68 -18.46
C LEU A 98 -9.72 4.33 -19.70
N HIS A 99 -9.95 5.63 -19.90
CA HIS A 99 -9.30 6.37 -20.97
C HIS A 99 -7.78 6.40 -20.79
N TYR A 100 -7.31 6.76 -19.59
CA TYR A 100 -5.88 6.75 -19.24
C TYR A 100 -5.23 5.38 -19.47
N HIS A 101 -5.90 4.30 -19.07
CA HIS A 101 -5.43 2.92 -19.23
C HIS A 101 -5.24 2.54 -20.72
N GLN A 102 -6.18 2.94 -21.57
CA GLN A 102 -6.09 2.74 -23.02
C GLN A 102 -4.92 3.52 -23.64
N GLU A 103 -4.75 4.79 -23.26
CA GLU A 103 -3.61 5.61 -23.71
C GLU A 103 -2.28 5.01 -23.26
N PHE A 104 -2.20 4.57 -22.00
CA PHE A 104 -1.01 3.95 -21.44
C PHE A 104 -0.66 2.64 -22.15
N THR A 105 -1.64 1.78 -22.36
CA THR A 105 -1.45 0.49 -23.04
C THR A 105 -0.96 0.70 -24.47
N ARG A 106 -1.52 1.70 -25.18
CA ARG A 106 -1.06 2.08 -26.51
C ARG A 106 0.37 2.64 -26.50
N LEU A 107 0.73 3.45 -25.51
CA LEU A 107 2.11 3.90 -25.33
C LEU A 107 3.05 2.72 -25.10
N ALA A 108 2.73 1.83 -24.15
CA ALA A 108 3.56 0.68 -23.80
C ALA A 108 3.77 -0.28 -24.99
N ALA A 109 2.74 -0.50 -25.81
CA ALA A 109 2.80 -1.36 -26.98
C ALA A 109 3.55 -0.75 -28.18
N SER A 110 3.59 0.58 -28.29
CA SER A 110 4.27 1.30 -29.38
C SER A 110 5.66 1.82 -29.02
N PHE A 111 6.04 1.76 -27.74
CA PHE A 111 7.36 2.18 -27.28
C PHE A 111 8.44 1.25 -27.84
N SER A 112 9.53 1.84 -28.33
CA SER A 112 10.61 1.13 -29.02
C SER A 112 11.61 0.56 -28.01
N TRP A 113 11.20 -0.46 -27.26
CA TRP A 113 12.09 -1.18 -26.34
C TRP A 113 13.23 -1.86 -27.09
N GLN A 114 14.48 -1.57 -26.73
CA GLN A 114 15.67 -2.25 -27.28
C GLN A 114 16.59 -2.77 -26.17
N HIS A 115 16.71 -2.01 -25.08
CA HIS A 115 17.60 -2.28 -23.95
C HIS A 115 16.87 -2.43 -22.62
N ALA A 116 15.63 -1.96 -22.52
CA ALA A 116 14.78 -2.08 -21.34
C ALA A 116 13.51 -2.89 -21.62
N SER A 117 12.75 -3.17 -20.56
CA SER A 117 11.46 -3.86 -20.68
C SER A 117 10.41 -3.32 -19.71
N LEU A 118 9.14 -3.64 -19.96
CA LEU A 118 8.05 -3.24 -19.08
C LEU A 118 8.18 -3.85 -17.68
N GLU A 119 8.73 -5.06 -17.58
CA GLU A 119 9.02 -5.74 -16.31
C GLU A 119 10.04 -4.98 -15.46
N MET A 120 10.99 -4.27 -16.09
CA MET A 120 11.90 -3.37 -15.37
C MET A 120 11.13 -2.21 -14.73
N VAL A 121 10.23 -1.57 -15.49
CA VAL A 121 9.38 -0.48 -14.96
C VAL A 121 8.50 -0.99 -13.80
N GLN A 122 7.91 -2.18 -13.93
CA GLN A 122 7.10 -2.80 -12.88
C GLN A 122 7.91 -3.04 -11.59
N ASN A 123 9.16 -3.48 -11.71
CA ASN A 123 10.02 -3.73 -10.55
C ASN A 123 10.46 -2.43 -9.84
N ASP A 124 10.69 -1.36 -10.59
CA ASP A 124 11.01 -0.05 -10.02
C ASP A 124 9.80 0.53 -9.27
N LEU A 125 8.61 0.43 -9.87
CA LEU A 125 7.35 0.77 -9.23
C LEU A 125 7.14 -0.01 -7.93
N PHE A 126 7.38 -1.32 -7.95
CA PHE A 126 7.28 -2.16 -6.76
C PHE A 126 8.21 -1.65 -5.66
N SER A 127 9.48 -1.39 -5.98
CA SER A 127 10.49 -0.98 -5.01
C SER A 127 10.15 0.38 -4.39
N THR A 128 9.69 1.33 -5.22
CA THR A 128 9.24 2.65 -4.79
C THR A 128 8.02 2.54 -3.88
N THR A 129 6.99 1.81 -4.30
CA THR A 129 5.74 1.64 -3.54
C THR A 129 5.98 0.90 -2.22
N PHE A 130 6.86 -0.11 -2.21
CA PHE A 130 7.28 -0.81 -1.01
C PHE A 130 7.90 0.16 0.02
N ASN A 131 8.85 1.00 -0.40
CA ASN A 131 9.51 1.95 0.51
C ASN A 131 8.51 2.99 1.06
N LEU A 132 7.60 3.48 0.20
CA LEU A 132 6.55 4.39 0.63
C LEU A 132 5.65 3.77 1.70
N TRP A 133 5.30 2.48 1.56
CA TRP A 133 4.53 1.76 2.56
C TRP A 133 5.30 1.51 3.86
N LEU A 134 6.60 1.21 3.79
CA LEU A 134 7.45 1.08 4.98
C LEU A 134 7.44 2.36 5.82
N GLU A 135 7.72 3.50 5.19
CA GLU A 135 7.72 4.81 5.87
C GLU A 135 6.33 5.13 6.45
N THR A 136 5.26 4.78 5.74
CA THR A 136 3.87 5.00 6.19
C THR A 136 3.52 4.15 7.41
N LEU A 137 3.97 2.89 7.45
CA LEU A 137 3.80 2.01 8.61
C LEU A 137 4.59 2.51 9.83
N GLU A 138 5.81 3.00 9.61
CA GLU A 138 6.58 3.63 10.68
C GLU A 138 5.85 4.86 11.25
N GLU A 139 5.37 5.75 10.38
CA GLU A 139 4.61 6.94 10.76
C GLU A 139 3.31 6.57 11.49
N LEU A 140 2.62 5.51 11.05
CA LEU A 140 1.43 4.97 11.72
C LEU A 140 1.72 4.67 13.19
N PHE A 141 2.82 3.98 13.48
CA PHE A 141 3.15 3.58 14.85
C PHE A 141 3.78 4.71 15.68
N SER A 142 4.51 5.64 15.05
CA SER A 142 5.34 6.61 15.77
C SER A 142 4.69 7.98 15.98
N THR A 143 3.78 8.38 15.10
CA THR A 143 3.21 9.74 15.12
C THR A 143 1.96 9.78 15.99
N PRO A 144 1.72 10.81 16.82
CA PRO A 144 0.45 10.92 17.56
C PRO A 144 -0.72 11.43 16.69
N GLY A 145 -0.49 12.36 15.77
CA GLY A 145 -1.52 12.93 14.89
C GLY A 145 -1.75 12.14 13.60
N ARG A 146 -3.02 11.96 13.20
CA ARG A 146 -3.41 11.10 12.06
C ARG A 146 -3.74 11.80 10.75
N LYS A 147 -3.94 13.12 10.75
CA LYS A 147 -4.28 13.87 9.54
C LYS A 147 -3.25 13.68 8.42
N GLN A 148 -1.97 13.83 8.75
CA GLN A 148 -0.88 13.66 7.79
C GLN A 148 -0.78 12.21 7.27
N LEU A 149 -1.13 11.23 8.11
CA LEU A 149 -1.13 9.83 7.72
C LEU A 149 -2.21 9.53 6.68
N PHE A 150 -3.43 10.05 6.84
CA PHE A 150 -4.47 9.92 5.81
C PHE A 150 -4.06 10.57 4.48
N ILE A 151 -3.49 11.77 4.54
CA ILE A 151 -2.97 12.49 3.35
C ILE A 151 -1.84 11.67 2.69
N ARG A 152 -0.97 11.05 3.49
CA ARG A 152 0.14 10.23 2.98
C ARG A 152 -0.40 8.97 2.29
N ILE A 153 -1.33 8.25 2.91
CA ILE A 153 -1.99 7.08 2.31
C ILE A 153 -2.66 7.47 1.00
N GLU A 154 -3.41 8.58 0.97
CA GLU A 154 -4.05 9.11 -0.25
C GLU A 154 -3.03 9.35 -1.37
N LYS A 155 -1.90 10.01 -1.08
CA LYS A 155 -0.85 10.26 -2.08
C LYS A 155 -0.24 8.97 -2.64
N ILE A 156 -0.01 7.98 -1.79
CA ILE A 156 0.50 6.67 -2.23
C ILE A 156 -0.54 5.96 -3.10
N LEU A 157 -1.83 6.05 -2.76
CA LEU A 157 -2.92 5.51 -3.57
C LEU A 157 -3.03 6.22 -4.92
N ALA A 158 -2.98 7.54 -4.97
CA ALA A 158 -3.00 8.31 -6.22
C ALA A 158 -1.81 7.93 -7.11
N PHE A 159 -0.60 7.87 -6.54
CA PHE A 159 0.59 7.37 -7.22
C PHE A 159 0.39 5.94 -7.75
N SER A 160 -0.11 5.03 -6.90
CA SER A 160 -0.33 3.62 -7.27
C SER A 160 -1.35 3.50 -8.40
N ILE A 161 -2.49 4.20 -8.29
CA ILE A 161 -3.57 4.21 -9.28
C ILE A 161 -3.05 4.69 -10.64
N GLY A 162 -2.31 5.80 -10.65
CA GLY A 162 -1.68 6.32 -11.86
C GLY A 162 -0.69 5.34 -12.50
N LYS A 163 -0.27 4.29 -11.80
CA LYS A 163 0.68 3.28 -12.29
C LYS A 163 0.05 1.89 -12.46
N ILE A 164 -1.22 1.69 -12.10
CA ILE A 164 -1.93 0.41 -12.30
C ILE A 164 -1.89 -0.10 -13.75
N PRO A 165 -1.98 0.74 -14.81
CA PRO A 165 -1.92 0.23 -16.18
C PRO A 165 -0.65 -0.56 -16.53
N LEU A 166 0.45 -0.38 -15.77
CA LEU A 166 1.64 -1.21 -15.87
C LEU A 166 1.38 -2.68 -15.58
N LEU A 167 0.32 -3.00 -14.84
CA LEU A 167 -0.01 -4.34 -14.37
C LEU A 167 -0.88 -5.12 -15.37
N GLY A 168 -1.38 -4.46 -16.43
CA GLY A 168 -2.32 -5.05 -17.40
C GLY A 168 -3.77 -4.63 -17.14
N ASP A 169 -4.73 -5.49 -17.48
CA ASP A 169 -6.16 -5.25 -17.20
C ASP A 169 -6.44 -5.45 -15.71
N ALA A 170 -6.60 -4.33 -15.00
CA ALA A 170 -6.58 -4.26 -13.55
C ALA A 170 -7.70 -3.35 -13.01
N ILE A 171 -8.83 -3.27 -13.72
CA ILE A 171 -9.96 -2.40 -13.35
C ILE A 171 -10.50 -2.67 -11.93
N ASP A 172 -10.51 -3.92 -11.51
CA ASP A 172 -10.97 -4.27 -10.17
C ASP A 172 -9.98 -3.84 -9.08
N VAL A 173 -8.68 -3.90 -9.37
CA VAL A 173 -7.63 -3.36 -8.48
C VAL A 173 -7.83 -1.84 -8.35
N TYR A 174 -8.08 -1.15 -9.47
CA TYR A 174 -8.40 0.27 -9.49
C TYR A 174 -9.59 0.60 -8.58
N ARG A 175 -10.74 -0.08 -8.77
CA ARG A 175 -11.95 0.16 -7.97
C ARG A 175 -11.70 0.01 -6.47
N MET A 176 -10.95 -1.01 -6.08
CA MET A 176 -10.61 -1.22 -4.68
C MET A 176 -9.69 -0.12 -4.13
N LEU A 177 -8.66 0.29 -4.86
CA LEU A 177 -7.77 1.39 -4.43
C LEU A 177 -8.50 2.73 -4.38
N ALA A 178 -9.34 3.03 -5.37
CA ALA A 178 -10.16 4.24 -5.42
C ALA A 178 -11.12 4.31 -4.23
N SER A 179 -11.76 3.19 -3.86
CA SER A 179 -12.61 3.11 -2.65
C SER A 179 -11.84 3.43 -1.36
N VAL A 180 -10.61 2.93 -1.23
CA VAL A 180 -9.75 3.25 -0.07
C VAL A 180 -9.35 4.73 -0.09
N MET A 181 -9.03 5.27 -1.26
CA MET A 181 -8.64 6.67 -1.44
C MET A 181 -9.77 7.63 -1.07
N THR A 182 -11.00 7.38 -1.53
CA THR A 182 -12.19 8.15 -1.14
C THR A 182 -12.39 8.12 0.37
N SER A 183 -12.21 6.95 1.00
CA SER A 183 -12.29 6.83 2.46
C SER A 183 -11.21 7.67 3.17
N CYS A 184 -9.97 7.68 2.67
CA CYS A 184 -8.91 8.53 3.20
C CYS A 184 -9.24 10.03 3.06
N GLN A 185 -9.76 10.45 1.91
CA GLN A 185 -10.16 11.85 1.66
C GLN A 185 -11.29 12.31 2.58
N GLU A 186 -12.29 11.47 2.81
CA GLU A 186 -13.38 11.74 3.75
C GLU A 186 -12.82 11.93 5.17
N LYS A 187 -11.93 11.03 5.62
CA LYS A 187 -11.36 11.10 6.97
C LYS A 187 -10.38 12.24 7.15
N ALA A 188 -9.66 12.65 6.11
CA ALA A 188 -8.76 13.81 6.16
C ALA A 188 -9.50 15.14 6.39
N ARG A 189 -10.82 15.19 6.15
CA ARG A 189 -11.70 16.35 6.38
C ARG A 189 -12.33 16.38 7.78
N SER A 190 -12.05 15.38 8.61
CA SER A 190 -12.51 15.34 10.01
C SER A 190 -11.89 16.47 10.87
N SER A 191 -12.42 16.66 12.08
CA SER A 191 -11.92 17.66 13.03
C SER A 191 -10.52 17.33 13.56
N ASP A 192 -9.79 18.35 14.03
CA ASP A 192 -8.47 18.13 14.63
C ASP A 192 -8.52 17.29 15.91
N ASP A 193 -9.62 17.38 16.68
CA ASP A 193 -9.87 16.55 17.86
C ASP A 193 -9.98 15.06 17.50
N TYR A 194 -10.62 14.74 16.37
CA TYR A 194 -10.74 13.36 15.89
C TYR A 194 -9.37 12.73 15.65
N PHE A 195 -8.44 13.47 15.08
CA PHE A 195 -7.10 12.95 14.77
C PHE A 195 -6.22 12.67 15.99
N GLN A 196 -6.68 13.02 17.20
CA GLN A 196 -6.04 12.67 18.46
C GLN A 196 -6.64 11.41 19.11
N THR A 197 -7.71 10.84 18.55
CA THR A 197 -8.40 9.69 19.17
C THR A 197 -7.84 8.34 18.70
N LEU A 198 -8.08 7.32 19.52
CA LEU A 198 -7.76 5.92 19.17
C LEU A 198 -8.63 5.40 18.04
N GLU A 199 -9.85 5.91 17.87
CA GLU A 199 -10.70 5.59 16.71
C GLU A 199 -10.03 6.03 15.41
N SER A 200 -9.48 7.26 15.38
CA SER A 200 -8.73 7.72 14.20
C SER A 200 -7.47 6.89 13.95
N TYR A 201 -6.80 6.42 14.99
CA TYR A 201 -5.68 5.49 14.85
C TYR A 201 -6.12 4.16 14.22
N THR A 202 -7.17 3.53 14.77
CA THR A 202 -7.71 2.27 14.26
C THR A 202 -8.14 2.38 12.80
N GLU A 203 -8.81 3.46 12.41
CA GLU A 203 -9.21 3.65 11.02
C GLU A 203 -8.02 3.85 10.08
N ALA A 204 -7.02 4.64 10.48
CA ALA A 204 -5.82 4.83 9.69
C ALA A 204 -5.04 3.51 9.51
N ALA A 205 -4.90 2.72 10.59
CA ALA A 205 -4.29 1.39 10.53
C ALA A 205 -5.05 0.47 9.57
N ASN A 206 -6.39 0.42 9.66
CA ASN A 206 -7.21 -0.43 8.79
C ASN A 206 -7.12 -0.04 7.31
N LEU A 207 -7.16 1.26 6.99
CA LEU A 207 -7.04 1.74 5.62
C LEU A 207 -5.63 1.49 5.05
N CYS A 208 -4.60 1.75 5.86
CA CYS A 208 -3.21 1.45 5.51
C CYS A 208 -3.01 -0.05 5.23
N SER A 209 -3.43 -0.92 6.15
CA SER A 209 -3.37 -2.38 5.98
C SER A 209 -4.11 -2.84 4.73
N LYS A 210 -5.34 -2.35 4.50
CA LYS A 210 -6.12 -2.70 3.31
C LYS A 210 -5.39 -2.31 2.02
N ALA A 211 -4.84 -1.10 1.95
CA ALA A 211 -4.09 -0.63 0.79
C ALA A 211 -2.84 -1.48 0.53
N ILE A 212 -2.06 -1.78 1.58
CA ILE A 212 -0.86 -2.61 1.48
C ILE A 212 -1.23 -4.04 1.05
N LEU A 213 -2.29 -4.63 1.59
CA LEU A 213 -2.72 -5.97 1.21
C LEU A 213 -3.18 -6.05 -0.25
N ILE A 214 -3.90 -5.03 -0.76
CA ILE A 214 -4.24 -4.95 -2.19
C ILE A 214 -2.96 -4.92 -3.02
N PHE A 215 -2.00 -4.07 -2.64
CA PHE A 215 -0.69 -4.03 -3.29
C PHE A 215 0.01 -5.40 -3.24
N CYS A 216 0.01 -6.06 -2.08
CA CYS A 216 0.69 -7.33 -1.88
C CYS A 216 0.11 -8.44 -2.75
N PHE A 217 -1.21 -8.63 -2.71
CA PHE A 217 -1.87 -9.70 -3.47
C PHE A 217 -1.82 -9.47 -4.98
N THR A 218 -1.91 -8.20 -5.41
CA THR A 218 -1.80 -7.84 -6.83
C THR A 218 -0.38 -8.09 -7.34
N THR A 219 0.63 -7.61 -6.61
CA THR A 219 2.04 -7.81 -6.98
C THR A 219 2.41 -9.29 -6.94
N GLU A 220 1.96 -10.05 -5.93
CA GLU A 220 2.25 -11.48 -5.86
C GLU A 220 1.71 -12.22 -7.10
N ALA A 221 0.50 -11.87 -7.57
CA ALA A 221 -0.06 -12.45 -8.79
C ALA A 221 0.87 -12.22 -9.99
N ILE A 222 1.33 -10.97 -10.17
CA ILE A 222 2.25 -10.58 -11.26
C ILE A 222 3.57 -11.35 -11.16
N LEU A 223 4.23 -11.33 -10.00
CA LEU A 223 5.51 -11.99 -9.80
C LEU A 223 5.44 -13.50 -10.03
N ARG A 224 4.26 -14.11 -9.81
CA ARG A 224 3.99 -15.52 -10.05
C ARG A 224 3.44 -15.82 -11.45
N GLY A 225 3.22 -14.83 -12.30
CA GLY A 225 2.64 -15.00 -13.63
C GLY A 225 1.20 -15.51 -13.59
N ARG A 226 0.42 -15.09 -12.59
CA ARG A 226 -1.01 -15.41 -12.43
C ARG A 226 -1.86 -14.24 -12.86
N GLU A 227 -3.11 -14.51 -13.20
CA GLU A 227 -4.12 -13.47 -13.44
C GLU A 227 -4.27 -12.57 -12.21
N LEU A 228 -4.54 -11.28 -12.47
CA LEU A 228 -4.80 -10.33 -11.41
C LEU A 228 -6.10 -10.70 -10.68
N PRO A 229 -6.10 -10.62 -9.34
CA PRO A 229 -7.29 -10.97 -8.57
C PRO A 229 -8.38 -9.91 -8.78
N GLY A 230 -9.59 -10.36 -9.12
CA GLY A 230 -10.77 -9.50 -9.12
C GLY A 230 -11.19 -9.08 -7.70
N GLU A 231 -12.16 -8.17 -7.62
CA GLU A 231 -12.59 -7.53 -6.35
C GLU A 231 -13.03 -8.54 -5.28
N ALA A 232 -13.78 -9.58 -5.69
CA ALA A 232 -14.26 -10.61 -4.78
C ALA A 232 -13.11 -11.41 -4.15
N LEU A 233 -12.12 -11.82 -4.96
CA LEU A 233 -10.96 -12.58 -4.50
C LEU A 233 -10.04 -11.73 -3.62
N LEU A 234 -9.82 -10.47 -3.97
CA LEU A 234 -9.06 -9.53 -3.13
C LEU A 234 -9.75 -9.35 -1.77
N SER A 235 -11.07 -9.13 -1.77
CA SER A 235 -11.86 -8.98 -0.54
C SER A 235 -11.81 -10.24 0.34
N GLU A 236 -11.91 -11.42 -0.27
CA GLU A 236 -11.76 -12.70 0.43
C GLU A 236 -10.38 -12.84 1.06
N LYS A 237 -9.31 -12.58 0.30
CA LYS A 237 -7.93 -12.68 0.80
C LYS A 237 -7.65 -11.71 1.94
N ILE A 238 -8.11 -10.45 1.84
CA ILE A 238 -7.97 -9.45 2.89
C ILE A 238 -8.71 -9.91 4.16
N LYS A 239 -9.94 -10.40 4.00
CA LYS A 239 -10.71 -10.96 5.12
C LYS A 239 -9.99 -12.17 5.74
N GLY A 240 -9.44 -13.06 4.92
CA GLY A 240 -8.67 -14.22 5.35
C GLY A 240 -7.42 -13.83 6.15
N HIS A 241 -6.70 -12.79 5.72
CA HIS A 241 -5.59 -12.21 6.49
C HIS A 241 -6.06 -11.70 7.86
N TYR A 242 -7.16 -10.96 7.90
CA TYR A 242 -7.67 -10.39 9.15
C TYR A 242 -8.09 -11.50 10.12
N SER A 243 -8.78 -12.53 9.62
CA SER A 243 -9.15 -13.70 10.42
C SER A 243 -7.92 -14.44 10.95
N SER A 244 -6.88 -14.67 10.12
CA SER A 244 -5.69 -15.40 10.58
C SER A 244 -4.91 -14.65 11.65
N VAL A 245 -4.91 -13.31 11.62
CA VAL A 245 -4.35 -12.47 12.71
C VAL A 245 -5.19 -12.61 13.97
N ILE A 246 -6.52 -12.52 13.88
CA ILE A 246 -7.43 -12.65 15.01
C ILE A 246 -7.29 -14.03 15.68
N ASP A 247 -7.18 -15.07 14.87
CA ASP A 247 -7.07 -16.46 15.33
C ASP A 247 -5.64 -16.84 15.75
N GLY A 248 -4.65 -15.95 15.55
CA GLY A 248 -3.24 -16.21 15.87
C GLY A 248 -2.58 -17.27 14.99
N THR A 249 -3.05 -17.45 13.76
CA THR A 249 -2.54 -18.43 12.78
C THR A 249 -1.74 -17.80 11.64
N HIS A 250 -1.68 -16.47 11.58
CA HIS A 250 -0.85 -15.76 10.61
C HIS A 250 0.64 -16.08 10.85
N PRO A 251 1.48 -16.32 9.83
CA PRO A 251 2.90 -16.69 9.99
C PRO A 251 3.80 -15.72 10.79
N TYR A 252 3.28 -14.54 11.12
CA TYR A 252 3.94 -13.57 11.97
C TYR A 252 3.88 -13.96 13.47
N PHE A 253 2.83 -14.68 13.89
CA PHE A 253 2.59 -15.16 15.25
C PHE A 253 3.02 -16.63 15.39
#